data_AF-A0A0K1NK53-F1
#
_entry.id   AF-A0A0K1NK53-F1
#
_cell.length_a   1.000
_cell.length_b   1.000
_cell.length_c   1.000
_cell.angle_alpha   90.00
_cell.angle_beta   90.00
_cell.angle_gamma   90.00
#
_symmetry.space_group_name_H-M   'P 1'
#
loop_
_entity.id
_entity.type
_entity.pdbx_description
1 polymer ?
#
loop_
_entity_poly.entity_id
_entity_poly.type
_entity_poly.pdbx_seq_one_letter_code
_entity_poly.pdbx_strand_id
1 'polypeptide(L)'
;MRKLRTIEMNRLSLEEFKEADKLPLIVVLDDVRSLYNVGSVFRSADAFRVEAVYLCGITATPPNAEIHKTALGGEDSVDWRYFERTEDAIEELHRQGVFVYSVEQVEGSTKLQELNTSVHDGLNVNYNQHSLNTHHPPHNTSSTPITQHPTHHQHPTPITHHPTPNTSSTPNTQHPSPITHHPSPITHYAIVMGNEVKGVKQSVVDMSDGCLEIPQFGTKHSLNVSVTTGIVIWEFARQLLMK
;
A
#
# COMPACT_ATOMS: atom_id res chain seq x y z
N MET A 1 39.31 16.27 -5.01
CA MET A 1 38.38 15.98 -3.89
C MET A 1 39.11 15.17 -2.82
N ARG A 2 38.85 15.38 -1.52
CA ARG A 2 39.44 14.63 -0.39
C ARG A 2 38.35 13.79 0.32
N LYS A 3 38.67 12.57 0.74
CA LYS A 3 37.79 11.71 1.54
C LYS A 3 37.68 12.22 3.00
N LEU A 4 36.46 12.30 3.53
CA LEU A 4 36.22 12.60 4.95
C LEU A 4 36.55 11.39 5.82
N ARG A 5 37.09 11.62 7.02
CA ARG A 5 37.27 10.59 8.05
C ARG A 5 35.95 10.35 8.78
N THR A 6 35.82 9.20 9.43
CA THR A 6 34.60 8.84 10.18
C THR A 6 34.20 9.87 11.23
N ILE A 7 35.17 10.43 11.95
CA ILE A 7 34.95 11.48 12.95
C ILE A 7 34.43 12.81 12.35
N GLU A 8 34.58 13.00 11.03
CA GLU A 8 34.13 14.21 10.33
C GLU A 8 32.71 14.03 9.75
N MET A 9 32.11 12.84 9.86
CA MET A 9 30.82 12.53 9.24
C MET A 9 29.60 12.80 10.13
N ASN A 10 29.77 13.48 11.27
CA ASN A 10 28.70 13.86 12.22
C ASN A 10 27.66 12.74 12.43
N ARG A 11 28.14 11.53 12.75
CA ARG A 11 27.26 10.39 12.99
C ARG A 11 26.54 10.56 14.32
N LEU A 12 25.25 10.24 14.32
CA LEU A 12 24.47 10.16 15.55
C LEU A 12 24.99 9.01 16.41
N SER A 13 24.98 9.21 17.73
CA SER A 13 25.00 8.13 18.71
C SER A 13 23.68 7.36 18.68
N LEU A 14 23.61 6.23 19.40
CA LEU A 14 22.40 5.42 19.49
C LEU A 14 21.23 6.21 20.09
N GLU A 15 21.46 6.96 21.18
CA GLU A 15 20.43 7.78 21.83
C GLU A 15 19.96 8.91 20.90
N GLU A 16 20.89 9.64 20.28
CA GLU A 16 20.55 10.68 19.31
C GLU A 16 19.80 10.12 18.10
N PHE A 17 20.12 8.89 17.68
CA PHE A 17 19.38 8.21 16.64
C PHE A 17 17.93 7.99 17.09
N LYS A 18 17.69 7.44 18.28
CA LYS A 18 16.34 7.17 18.80
C LYS A 18 15.49 8.43 18.92
N GLU A 19 16.09 9.55 19.28
CA GLU A 19 15.40 10.84 19.42
C GLU A 19 15.20 11.61 18.09
N ALA A 20 16.00 11.31 17.07
CA ALA A 20 15.93 12.04 15.80
C ALA A 20 14.66 11.73 15.00
N ASP A 21 14.18 12.75 14.27
CA ASP A 21 13.10 12.60 13.29
C ASP A 21 13.43 11.50 12.28
N LYS A 22 12.46 10.59 12.11
CA LYS A 22 12.57 9.43 11.22
C LYS A 22 12.10 9.76 9.82
N LEU A 23 12.64 9.03 8.85
CA LEU A 23 11.97 8.86 7.57
C LEU A 23 10.66 8.11 7.85
N PRO A 24 9.48 8.66 7.50
CA PRO A 24 8.18 8.02 7.78
C PRO A 24 7.93 6.87 6.80
N LEU A 25 8.78 5.86 6.91
CA LEU A 25 8.87 4.68 6.06
C LEU A 25 9.15 3.48 6.96
N ILE A 26 8.33 2.44 6.78
CA ILE A 26 8.50 1.14 7.40
C ILE A 26 8.90 0.12 6.32
N VAL A 27 9.86 -0.75 6.61
CA VAL A 27 10.29 -1.81 5.68
C VAL A 27 9.79 -3.14 6.20
N VAL A 28 8.96 -3.84 5.43
CA VAL A 28 8.44 -5.17 5.77
C VAL A 28 9.19 -6.23 4.97
N LEU A 29 9.76 -7.23 5.64
CA LEU A 29 10.46 -8.35 5.00
C LEU A 29 9.57 -9.61 5.02
N ASP A 30 8.93 -9.92 3.89
CA ASP A 30 8.06 -11.08 3.68
C ASP A 30 8.89 -12.32 3.36
N ASP A 31 9.07 -13.19 4.35
CA ASP A 31 9.80 -14.47 4.21
C ASP A 31 11.22 -14.32 3.61
N VAL A 32 11.95 -13.28 3.97
CA VAL A 32 13.35 -13.09 3.53
C VAL A 32 14.24 -14.11 4.24
N ARG A 33 14.87 -15.00 3.47
CA ARG A 33 15.60 -16.16 4.04
C ARG A 33 17.00 -15.83 4.48
N SER A 34 17.67 -14.94 3.75
CA SER A 34 19.08 -14.66 3.95
C SER A 34 19.29 -13.70 5.13
N LEU A 35 19.90 -14.21 6.20
CA LEU A 35 20.37 -13.43 7.35
C LEU A 35 21.24 -12.24 6.94
N TYR A 36 22.05 -12.39 5.88
CA TYR A 36 22.91 -11.31 5.35
C TYR A 36 22.12 -10.22 4.64
N ASN A 37 21.02 -10.59 3.96
CA ASN A 37 20.11 -9.59 3.39
C ASN A 37 19.40 -8.84 4.51
N VAL A 38 18.92 -9.55 5.55
CA VAL A 38 18.27 -8.93 6.71
C VAL A 38 19.19 -7.91 7.37
N GLY A 39 20.44 -8.28 7.70
CA GLY A 39 21.38 -7.34 8.30
C GLY A 39 21.75 -6.18 7.36
N SER A 40 21.87 -6.43 6.05
CA SER A 40 22.10 -5.35 5.07
C SER A 40 20.91 -4.36 5.00
N VAL A 41 19.67 -4.86 5.13
CA VAL A 41 18.47 -4.01 5.24
C VAL A 41 18.52 -3.16 6.50
N PHE A 42 18.82 -3.73 7.66
CA PHE A 42 18.99 -2.96 8.91
C PHE A 42 20.04 -1.85 8.76
N ARG A 43 21.16 -2.14 8.08
CA ARG A 43 22.19 -1.15 7.81
C ARG A 43 21.72 0.00 6.92
N SER A 44 20.97 -0.30 5.87
CA SER A 44 20.37 0.74 5.02
C SER A 44 19.31 1.53 5.77
N ALA A 45 18.51 0.86 6.60
CA ALA A 45 17.48 1.47 7.43
C ALA A 45 18.09 2.47 8.44
N ASP A 46 19.17 2.08 9.13
CA ASP A 46 19.92 2.95 10.04
C ASP A 46 20.50 4.17 9.29
N ALA A 47 21.13 3.96 8.14
CA ALA A 47 21.73 5.04 7.37
C ALA A 47 20.75 6.14 6.96
N PHE A 48 19.47 5.81 6.78
CA PHE A 48 18.41 6.75 6.39
C PHE A 48 17.41 7.08 7.50
N ARG A 49 17.67 6.63 8.74
CA ARG A 49 16.73 6.75 9.87
C ARG A 49 15.31 6.28 9.51
N VAL A 50 15.21 5.15 8.80
CA VAL A 50 13.94 4.45 8.59
C VAL A 50 13.30 4.20 9.94
N GLU A 51 11.98 4.40 10.01
CA GLU A 51 11.22 4.34 11.25
C GLU A 51 11.27 2.95 11.88
N ALA A 52 10.95 1.91 11.12
CA ALA A 52 11.00 0.54 11.60
C ALA A 52 11.24 -0.49 10.49
N VAL A 53 11.71 -1.67 10.91
CA VAL A 53 11.79 -2.88 10.07
C VAL A 53 10.87 -3.96 10.64
N TYR A 54 9.90 -4.44 9.87
CA TYR A 54 9.04 -5.55 10.24
C TYR A 54 9.55 -6.83 9.60
N LEU A 55 9.70 -7.88 10.41
CA LEU A 55 10.25 -9.17 10.00
C LEU A 55 9.11 -10.19 10.03
N CYS A 56 8.84 -10.83 8.90
CA CYS A 56 7.66 -11.68 8.76
C CYS A 56 8.03 -13.14 8.43
N GLY A 57 7.23 -14.06 8.97
CA GLY A 57 7.27 -15.49 8.66
C GLY A 57 8.63 -16.11 8.97
N ILE A 58 9.31 -16.66 7.95
CA ILE A 58 10.61 -17.35 8.11
C ILE A 58 11.79 -16.39 8.27
N THR A 59 11.56 -15.08 8.18
CA THR A 59 12.62 -14.08 8.31
C THR A 59 13.21 -14.13 9.71
N ALA A 60 14.52 -14.37 9.79
CA ALA A 60 15.22 -14.43 11.07
C ALA A 60 15.26 -13.05 11.76
N THR A 61 15.24 -13.06 13.09
CA THR A 61 15.22 -11.84 13.92
C THR A 61 16.53 -11.62 14.68
N PRO A 62 16.86 -10.38 15.04
CA PRO A 62 17.82 -10.10 16.10
C PRO A 62 17.35 -10.68 17.46
N PRO A 63 18.27 -10.97 18.41
CA PRO A 63 19.71 -10.96 18.26
C PRO A 63 20.22 -12.17 17.45
N ASN A 64 21.07 -11.93 16.44
CA ASN A 64 21.68 -12.99 15.63
C ASN A 64 23.05 -12.55 15.09
N ALA A 65 24.08 -13.39 15.23
CA ALA A 65 25.45 -13.05 14.86
C ALA A 65 25.64 -12.75 13.36
N GLU A 66 24.94 -13.46 12.46
CA GLU A 66 25.07 -13.25 11.01
C GLU A 66 24.33 -11.98 10.55
N ILE A 67 23.21 -11.65 11.20
CA ILE A 67 22.55 -10.35 11.02
C ILE A 67 23.50 -9.24 11.48
N HIS A 68 24.01 -9.33 12.71
CA HIS A 68 24.92 -8.33 13.31
C HIS A 68 26.13 -8.04 12.42
N LYS A 69 26.74 -9.09 11.85
CA LYS A 69 27.91 -8.98 10.98
C LYS A 69 27.71 -8.07 9.76
N THR A 70 26.48 -7.99 9.25
CA THR A 70 26.15 -7.16 8.07
C THR A 70 25.45 -5.87 8.43
N ALA A 71 24.63 -5.88 9.49
CA ALA A 71 23.97 -4.70 10.04
C ALA A 71 24.94 -3.71 10.68
N LEU A 72 26.00 -4.21 11.34
CA LEU A 72 27.01 -3.42 12.05
C LEU A 72 26.40 -2.49 13.12
N GLY A 73 25.42 -3.00 13.87
CA GLY A 73 24.73 -2.27 14.95
C GLY A 73 23.46 -1.55 14.50
N GLY A 74 23.12 -1.57 13.20
CA GLY A 74 21.86 -1.00 12.70
C GLY A 74 20.61 -1.68 13.28
N GLU A 75 20.73 -2.94 13.71
CA GLU A 75 19.66 -3.68 14.38
C GLU A 75 19.45 -3.27 15.85
N ASP A 76 20.43 -2.60 16.46
CA ASP A 76 20.32 -2.04 17.81
C ASP A 76 19.66 -0.64 17.75
N SER A 77 19.85 0.10 16.66
CA SER A 77 19.33 1.47 16.47
C SER A 77 17.95 1.52 15.84
N VAL A 78 17.68 0.74 14.80
CA VAL A 78 16.39 0.73 14.10
C VAL A 78 15.37 -0.09 14.87
N ASP A 79 14.19 0.47 15.11
CA ASP A 79 13.11 -0.28 15.75
C ASP A 79 12.63 -1.40 14.84
N TRP A 80 12.28 -2.54 15.42
CA TRP A 80 11.79 -3.68 14.64
C TRP A 80 10.75 -4.49 15.39
N ARG A 81 9.91 -5.18 14.61
CA ARG A 81 8.84 -6.04 15.12
C ARG A 81 8.78 -7.32 14.31
N TYR A 82 8.36 -8.41 14.95
CA TYR A 82 8.13 -9.68 14.30
C TYR A 82 6.63 -9.95 14.14
N PHE A 83 6.26 -10.52 12.99
CA PHE A 83 4.92 -11.03 12.72
C PHE A 83 5.02 -12.45 12.14
N GLU A 84 4.18 -13.36 12.61
CA GLU A 84 4.14 -14.72 12.07
C GLU A 84 3.67 -14.73 10.61
N ARG A 85 2.73 -13.84 10.27
CA ARG A 85 2.20 -13.65 8.92
C ARG A 85 2.40 -12.22 8.46
N THR A 86 2.78 -12.06 7.19
CA THR A 86 2.95 -10.75 6.57
C THR A 86 1.62 -10.02 6.44
N GLU A 87 0.52 -10.75 6.24
CA GLU A 87 -0.83 -10.18 6.20
C GLU A 87 -1.19 -9.46 7.51
N ASP A 88 -0.84 -10.03 8.67
CA ASP A 88 -1.10 -9.42 9.98
C ASP A 88 -0.36 -8.09 10.16
N ALA A 89 0.86 -8.00 9.62
CA ALA A 89 1.64 -6.77 9.60
C ALA A 89 0.96 -5.68 8.76
N ILE A 90 0.46 -6.03 7.58
CA ILE A 90 -0.22 -5.10 6.66
C ILE A 90 -1.54 -4.62 7.26
N GLU A 91 -2.33 -5.52 7.85
CA GLU A 91 -3.55 -5.13 8.56
C GLU A 91 -3.26 -4.12 9.68
N GLU A 92 -2.16 -4.30 10.40
CA GLU A 92 -1.76 -3.34 11.43
C GLU A 92 -1.35 -1.99 10.85
N LEU A 93 -0.55 -1.98 9.78
CA LEU A 93 -0.13 -0.77 9.08
C LEU A 93 -1.33 0.02 8.55
N HIS A 94 -2.32 -0.66 7.95
CA HIS A 94 -3.56 -0.04 7.51
C HIS A 94 -4.38 0.54 8.66
N ARG A 95 -4.47 -0.15 9.80
CA ARG A 95 -5.12 0.39 11.01
C ARG A 95 -4.44 1.67 11.51
N GLN A 96 -3.14 1.82 11.27
CA GLN A 96 -2.36 3.01 11.60
C GLN A 96 -2.45 4.11 10.52
N GLY A 97 -3.14 3.86 9.40
CA GLY A 97 -3.26 4.81 8.28
C GLY A 97 -1.98 4.91 7.43
N VAL A 98 -1.12 3.90 7.46
CA VAL A 98 0.09 3.80 6.64
C VAL A 98 -0.28 3.30 5.24
N PHE A 99 0.26 3.93 4.20
CA PHE A 99 0.09 3.47 2.81
C PHE A 99 1.13 2.41 2.45
N VAL A 100 0.67 1.24 2.04
CA VAL A 100 1.50 0.05 1.86
C VAL A 100 1.76 -0.20 0.37
N TYR A 101 3.02 -0.19 -0.01
CA TYR A 101 3.48 -0.65 -1.32
C TYR A 101 4.06 -2.07 -1.23
N SER A 102 3.69 -2.95 -2.16
CA SER A 102 4.51 -4.12 -2.48
C SER A 102 5.59 -3.75 -3.49
N VAL A 103 6.84 -4.18 -3.27
CA VAL A 103 7.92 -4.00 -4.24
C VAL A 103 8.00 -5.26 -5.09
N GLU A 104 7.24 -5.26 -6.18
CA GLU A 104 7.05 -6.41 -7.08
C GLU A 104 6.71 -5.95 -8.51
N GLN A 105 7.15 -6.72 -9.50
CA GLN A 105 6.80 -6.49 -10.90
C GLN A 105 5.44 -7.11 -11.22
N VAL A 106 4.41 -6.28 -11.30
CA VAL A 106 3.03 -6.69 -11.61
C VAL A 106 2.43 -5.80 -12.69
N GLU A 107 1.36 -6.27 -13.34
CA GLU A 107 0.62 -5.44 -14.29
C GLU A 107 0.07 -4.20 -13.57
N GLY A 108 0.37 -3.01 -14.12
CA GLY A 108 -0.08 -1.74 -13.54
C GLY A 108 0.77 -1.22 -12.37
N SER A 109 1.92 -1.81 -12.06
CA SER A 109 2.84 -1.26 -11.05
C SER A 109 3.37 0.13 -11.43
N THR A 110 3.57 0.98 -10.43
CA THR A 110 4.22 2.28 -10.59
C THR A 110 5.72 2.09 -10.66
N LYS A 111 6.38 2.64 -11.68
CA LYS A 111 7.85 2.63 -11.74
C LYS A 111 8.42 3.51 -10.64
N LEU A 112 9.48 3.06 -9.98
CA LEU A 112 10.03 3.75 -8.81
C LEU A 112 10.40 5.21 -9.08
N GLN A 113 10.96 5.54 -10.24
CA GLN A 113 11.30 6.93 -10.59
C GLN A 113 10.08 7.83 -10.87
N GLU A 114 8.89 7.26 -10.98
CA GLU A 114 7.62 7.95 -11.18
C GLU A 114 6.82 8.05 -9.86
N LEU A 115 7.34 7.51 -8.76
CA LEU A 115 6.74 7.64 -7.42
C LEU A 115 6.53 9.11 -7.09
N ASN A 116 5.33 9.45 -6.60
CA ASN A 116 5.01 10.78 -6.13
C ASN A 116 4.32 10.74 -4.77
N THR A 117 5.12 10.98 -3.72
CA THR A 117 4.65 11.02 -2.33
C THR A 117 3.83 12.28 -2.00
N SER A 118 3.83 13.31 -2.85
CA SER A 118 3.09 14.56 -2.59
C SER A 118 1.60 14.48 -2.94
N VAL A 119 1.16 13.45 -3.68
CA VAL A 119 -0.27 13.22 -3.98
C VAL A 119 -1.07 12.90 -2.71
N HIS A 120 -0.38 12.34 -1.73
CA HIS A 120 -0.92 11.87 -0.46
C HIS A 120 -0.94 12.94 0.64
N ASP A 121 -0.17 14.02 0.46
CA ASP A 121 -0.13 15.19 1.35
C ASP A 121 -1.44 16.04 1.28
N GLY A 122 -2.32 15.78 0.30
CA GLY A 122 -3.44 16.67 -0.01
C GLY A 122 -4.69 16.02 -0.62
N LEU A 123 -5.21 14.93 -0.04
CA LEU A 123 -6.54 14.38 -0.41
C LEU A 123 -7.70 15.35 -0.05
N ASN A 124 -7.77 16.48 -0.74
CA ASN A 124 -8.98 17.20 -1.11
C ASN A 124 -9.34 16.76 -2.53
N VAL A 125 -9.73 15.49 -2.70
CA VAL A 125 -10.23 15.03 -4.00
C VAL A 125 -11.73 15.32 -4.04
N ASN A 126 -12.05 16.42 -4.72
CA ASN A 126 -13.38 16.66 -5.28
C ASN A 126 -13.71 15.52 -6.24
N TYR A 127 -14.46 14.53 -5.78
CA TYR A 127 -15.27 13.70 -6.66
C TYR A 127 -16.40 14.57 -7.20
N ASN A 128 -16.19 15.26 -8.33
CA ASN A 128 -17.27 15.89 -9.06
C ASN A 128 -17.21 15.57 -10.55
N GLN A 129 -18.21 14.77 -10.95
CA GLN A 129 -19.03 14.90 -12.15
C GLN A 129 -18.32 15.15 -13.49
N HIS A 130 -18.24 14.07 -14.28
CA HIS A 130 -18.53 14.01 -15.72
C HIS A 130 -18.73 12.51 -16.05
N SER A 131 -19.82 11.96 -16.57
CA SER A 131 -21.17 12.43 -16.89
C SER A 131 -22.04 11.17 -16.93
N LEU A 132 -23.15 11.17 -16.19
CA LEU A 132 -24.32 10.40 -16.62
C LEU A 132 -24.88 11.13 -17.85
N ASN A 133 -24.85 10.48 -19.01
CA ASN A 133 -25.81 10.78 -20.06
C ASN A 133 -26.32 9.49 -20.69
N THR A 134 -27.60 9.25 -20.42
CA THR A 134 -28.48 8.21 -20.94
C THR A 134 -29.03 8.54 -22.34
N HIS A 135 -29.49 7.50 -23.07
CA HIS A 135 -30.30 7.47 -24.32
C HIS A 135 -29.50 7.56 -25.64
N HIS A 136 -29.59 6.66 -26.63
CA HIS A 136 -30.69 5.84 -27.15
C HIS A 136 -30.17 4.57 -27.90
N PRO A 137 -31.02 3.54 -28.15
CA PRO A 137 -30.66 2.36 -28.94
C PRO A 137 -30.90 2.59 -30.46
N PRO A 138 -30.10 1.99 -31.36
CA PRO A 138 -30.40 2.04 -32.79
C PRO A 138 -31.48 1.01 -33.18
N HIS A 139 -32.44 1.51 -33.96
CA HIS A 139 -33.48 0.75 -34.66
C HIS A 139 -32.92 -0.21 -35.71
N ASN A 140 -33.69 -1.29 -35.90
CA ASN A 140 -33.53 -2.40 -36.84
C ASN A 140 -33.97 -2.05 -38.28
N THR A 141 -33.35 -2.67 -39.30
CA THR A 141 -33.98 -2.89 -40.62
C THR A 141 -33.61 -4.26 -41.21
N SER A 142 -34.65 -5.09 -41.45
CA SER A 142 -34.84 -6.12 -42.50
C SER A 142 -33.85 -7.32 -42.57
N SER A 143 -34.22 -8.61 -42.58
CA SER A 143 -35.32 -9.29 -43.30
C SER A 143 -35.57 -10.72 -42.75
N THR A 144 -36.83 -11.16 -42.79
CA THR A 144 -37.48 -12.48 -42.54
C THR A 144 -36.94 -13.67 -43.39
N PRO A 145 -37.30 -14.98 -43.16
CA PRO A 145 -38.60 -15.50 -42.66
C PRO A 145 -38.60 -16.69 -41.65
N ILE A 146 -39.53 -16.68 -40.67
CA ILE A 146 -40.81 -17.44 -40.53
C ILE A 146 -40.66 -18.94 -40.21
N THR A 147 -41.16 -19.36 -39.03
CA THR A 147 -42.12 -20.48 -38.88
C THR A 147 -43.00 -20.25 -37.64
N GLN A 148 -44.31 -20.46 -37.82
CA GLN A 148 -45.46 -20.25 -36.92
C GLN A 148 -45.51 -21.33 -35.82
N HIS A 149 -46.10 -21.11 -34.62
CA HIS A 149 -47.53 -21.25 -34.27
C HIS A 149 -47.73 -21.02 -32.74
N PRO A 150 -48.96 -20.93 -32.17
CA PRO A 150 -49.40 -19.75 -31.42
C PRO A 150 -50.04 -20.05 -30.03
N THR A 151 -50.65 -18.99 -29.46
CA THR A 151 -51.78 -18.96 -28.48
C THR A 151 -51.42 -19.05 -26.99
N HIS A 152 -52.03 -18.32 -26.04
CA HIS A 152 -53.31 -17.58 -26.01
C HIS A 152 -53.37 -16.57 -24.82
N HIS A 153 -54.10 -15.46 -25.03
CA HIS A 153 -54.97 -14.68 -24.11
C HIS A 153 -54.38 -13.95 -22.86
N GLN A 154 -54.47 -12.61 -22.73
CA GLN A 154 -55.65 -11.75 -22.39
C GLN A 154 -56.26 -12.09 -21.01
N HIS A 155 -56.62 -11.21 -20.07
CA HIS A 155 -57.05 -9.80 -20.05
C HIS A 155 -56.86 -9.24 -18.59
N PRO A 156 -56.98 -7.92 -18.33
CA PRO A 156 -56.65 -7.24 -17.07
C PRO A 156 -57.89 -6.74 -16.27
N THR A 157 -57.64 -5.97 -15.20
CA THR A 157 -58.50 -5.00 -14.43
C THR A 157 -58.85 -5.40 -12.98
N PRO A 158 -59.34 -4.48 -12.12
CA PRO A 158 -58.84 -3.12 -11.82
C PRO A 158 -58.76 -2.79 -10.30
N ILE A 159 -58.14 -1.64 -10.03
CA ILE A 159 -57.96 -0.97 -8.73
C ILE A 159 -59.29 -0.45 -8.16
N THR A 160 -59.46 -0.51 -6.83
CA THR A 160 -60.45 0.29 -6.09
C THR A 160 -59.78 1.04 -4.93
N HIS A 161 -60.07 2.35 -4.85
CA HIS A 161 -59.67 3.26 -3.79
C HIS A 161 -60.77 3.34 -2.71
N HIS A 162 -60.38 3.40 -1.44
CA HIS A 162 -61.17 4.01 -0.37
C HIS A 162 -60.25 4.85 0.56
N PRO A 163 -60.71 5.99 1.10
CA PRO A 163 -59.88 6.93 1.85
C PRO A 163 -60.12 6.94 3.38
N THR A 164 -59.20 7.61 4.08
CA THR A 164 -59.23 8.20 5.45
C THR A 164 -58.83 7.31 6.65
N PRO A 165 -58.42 7.86 7.81
CA PRO A 165 -57.78 9.16 8.11
C PRO A 165 -56.48 9.06 8.95
N ASN A 166 -55.71 10.15 8.97
CA ASN A 166 -54.53 10.37 9.81
C ASN A 166 -54.87 10.42 11.31
N THR A 167 -54.12 9.68 12.13
CA THR A 167 -53.60 10.13 13.45
C THR A 167 -52.64 9.09 14.04
N SER A 168 -51.33 9.37 14.02
CA SER A 168 -50.41 8.88 15.07
C SER A 168 -49.09 9.63 15.01
N SER A 169 -48.80 10.32 16.11
CA SER A 169 -47.53 10.94 16.47
C SER A 169 -46.33 10.01 16.25
N THR A 170 -45.43 10.38 15.34
CA THR A 170 -44.11 9.76 15.20
C THR A 170 -43.14 10.36 16.23
N PRO A 171 -42.35 9.54 16.95
CA PRO A 171 -41.24 10.04 17.75
C PRO A 171 -40.18 10.62 16.82
N ASN A 172 -39.52 11.68 17.30
CA ASN A 172 -38.43 12.36 16.61
C ASN A 172 -37.21 11.42 16.50
N THR A 173 -37.13 10.65 15.41
CA THR A 173 -35.94 9.87 15.09
C THR A 173 -34.89 10.84 14.55
N GLN A 174 -34.02 11.33 15.42
CA GLN A 174 -32.77 11.94 14.98
C GLN A 174 -31.99 10.86 14.23
N HIS A 175 -31.98 10.95 12.90
CA HIS A 175 -31.00 10.26 12.08
C HIS A 175 -29.61 10.68 12.58
N PRO A 176 -28.71 9.75 12.96
CA PRO A 176 -27.31 10.12 13.10
C PRO A 176 -26.85 10.61 11.73
N SER A 177 -26.37 11.86 11.68
CA SER A 177 -25.70 12.40 10.51
C SER A 177 -24.62 11.41 10.06
N PRO A 178 -24.44 11.16 8.75
CA PRO A 178 -23.36 10.30 8.29
C PRO A 178 -22.04 10.89 8.78
N ILE A 179 -21.29 10.09 9.53
CA ILE A 179 -19.91 10.42 9.90
C ILE A 179 -19.14 10.50 8.59
N THR A 180 -18.94 11.71 8.07
CA THR A 180 -18.01 11.96 6.98
C THR A 180 -16.61 11.74 7.51
N HIS A 181 -16.09 10.52 7.38
CA HIS A 181 -14.67 10.26 7.47
C HIS A 181 -13.99 11.00 6.31
N HIS A 182 -13.46 12.19 6.58
CA HIS A 182 -12.45 12.76 5.70
C HIS A 182 -11.22 11.85 5.81
N PRO A 183 -10.70 11.27 4.70
CA PRO A 183 -9.45 10.55 4.77
C PRO A 183 -8.37 11.54 5.20
N SER A 184 -7.77 11.30 6.37
CA SER A 184 -6.58 12.03 6.80
C SER A 184 -5.50 11.94 5.72
N PRO A 185 -4.66 12.97 5.54
CA PRO A 185 -3.53 12.87 4.63
C PRO A 185 -2.65 11.68 5.05
N ILE A 186 -2.27 10.88 4.07
CA ILE A 186 -1.34 9.77 4.28
C ILE A 186 0.03 10.39 4.52
N THR A 187 0.57 10.17 5.70
CA THR A 187 1.84 10.77 6.14
C THR A 187 2.96 9.74 6.29
N HIS A 188 2.63 8.45 6.25
CA HIS A 188 3.54 7.34 6.49
C HIS A 188 3.37 6.28 5.42
N TYR A 189 4.48 5.63 5.08
CA TYR A 189 4.54 4.61 4.05
C TYR A 189 5.12 3.31 4.59
N ALA A 190 4.75 2.19 3.96
CA ALA A 190 5.45 0.94 4.13
C ALA A 190 5.82 0.34 2.76
N ILE A 191 6.96 -0.34 2.70
CA ILE A 191 7.38 -1.12 1.53
C ILE A 191 7.55 -2.59 1.92
N VAL A 192 6.88 -3.49 1.21
CA VAL A 192 6.97 -4.93 1.41
C VAL A 192 7.97 -5.51 0.41
N MET A 193 8.99 -6.17 0.95
CA MET A 193 10.08 -6.80 0.22
C MET A 193 9.95 -8.31 0.31
N GLY A 194 9.90 -8.97 -0.85
CA GLY A 194 9.58 -10.39 -0.94
C GLY A 194 10.76 -11.34 -0.73
N ASN A 195 10.41 -12.63 -0.70
CA ASN A 195 11.32 -13.76 -0.66
C ASN A 195 12.24 -13.78 -1.90
N GLU A 196 13.51 -14.18 -1.74
CA GLU A 196 14.49 -14.07 -2.84
C GLU A 196 14.23 -15.01 -4.03
N VAL A 197 13.37 -16.01 -3.87
CA VAL A 197 12.99 -16.96 -4.95
C VAL A 197 11.59 -16.68 -5.46
N LYS A 198 10.66 -16.43 -4.54
CA LYS A 198 9.24 -16.38 -4.85
C LYS A 198 8.71 -14.96 -5.05
N GLY A 199 9.50 -13.94 -4.71
CA GLY A 199 9.00 -12.57 -4.66
C GLY A 199 8.01 -12.38 -3.51
N VAL A 200 7.18 -11.36 -3.63
CA VAL A 200 6.10 -11.06 -2.68
C VAL A 200 4.93 -12.01 -2.95
N LYS A 201 4.29 -12.55 -1.91
CA LYS A 201 3.11 -13.42 -2.08
C LYS A 201 1.96 -12.65 -2.75
N GLN A 202 1.18 -13.34 -3.58
CA GLN A 202 0.00 -12.73 -4.21
C GLN A 202 -0.99 -12.16 -3.17
N SER A 203 -1.22 -12.86 -2.05
CA SER A 203 -2.07 -12.36 -0.96
C SER A 203 -1.60 -11.02 -0.39
N VAL A 204 -0.28 -10.81 -0.34
CA VAL A 204 0.35 -9.58 0.15
C VAL A 204 0.25 -8.47 -0.89
N VAL A 205 0.45 -8.79 -2.17
CA VAL A 205 0.21 -7.87 -3.29
C VAL A 205 -1.24 -7.38 -3.28
N ASP A 206 -2.20 -8.31 -3.13
CA ASP A 206 -3.64 -8.01 -3.10
C ASP A 206 -4.05 -7.13 -1.91
N MET A 207 -3.30 -7.22 -0.80
CA MET A 207 -3.50 -6.40 0.40
C MET A 207 -2.72 -5.09 0.38
N SER A 208 -1.87 -4.83 -0.63
CA SER A 208 -1.13 -3.57 -0.72
C SER A 208 -1.97 -2.49 -1.39
N ASP A 209 -1.78 -1.24 -0.99
CA ASP A 209 -2.43 -0.08 -1.63
C ASP A 209 -1.86 0.23 -3.03
N GLY A 210 -0.64 -0.23 -3.31
CA GLY A 210 -0.01 -0.13 -4.62
C GLY A 210 1.18 -1.06 -4.78
N CYS A 211 1.72 -1.11 -6.00
CA CYS A 211 2.96 -1.83 -6.29
C CYS A 211 4.01 -0.90 -6.90
N LEU A 212 5.25 -1.06 -6.46
CA LEU A 212 6.42 -0.38 -7.01
C LEU A 212 7.31 -1.37 -7.75
N GLU A 213 7.74 -0.99 -8.96
CA GLU A 213 8.74 -1.73 -9.71
C GLU A 213 9.99 -0.89 -9.99
N ILE A 214 11.15 -1.55 -10.03
CA ILE A 214 12.39 -0.94 -10.51
C ILE A 214 12.59 -1.38 -11.96
N PRO A 215 12.63 -0.46 -12.94
CA PRO A 215 12.91 -0.83 -14.33
C PRO A 215 14.28 -1.51 -14.47
N GLN A 216 14.29 -2.67 -15.13
CA GLN A 216 15.50 -3.46 -15.39
C GLN A 216 15.78 -3.47 -16.89
N PHE A 217 16.99 -3.05 -17.27
CA PHE A 217 17.42 -2.96 -18.68
C PHE A 217 18.44 -4.04 -19.06
N GLY A 218 18.65 -5.02 -18.18
CA GLY A 218 19.61 -6.11 -18.36
C GLY A 218 18.94 -7.47 -18.57
N THR A 219 19.74 -8.53 -18.48
CA THR A 219 19.29 -9.92 -18.65
C THR A 219 18.80 -10.58 -17.36
N LYS A 220 18.87 -9.88 -16.23
CA LYS A 220 18.38 -10.37 -14.95
C LYS A 220 16.90 -10.06 -14.79
N HIS A 221 16.19 -10.99 -14.16
CA HIS A 221 14.76 -10.88 -13.90
C HIS A 221 14.46 -10.13 -12.59
N SER A 222 15.44 -10.05 -11.69
CA SER A 222 15.31 -9.33 -10.42
C SER A 222 16.67 -8.88 -9.91
N LEU A 223 16.63 -7.92 -8.98
CA LEU A 223 17.76 -7.47 -8.19
C LEU A 223 17.81 -8.23 -6.85
N ASN A 224 18.97 -8.21 -6.18
CA ASN A 224 19.07 -8.70 -4.81
C ASN A 224 18.13 -7.89 -3.89
N VAL A 225 17.43 -8.55 -2.96
CA VAL A 225 16.42 -7.88 -2.10
C VAL A 225 17.00 -6.73 -1.30
N SER A 226 18.18 -6.87 -0.68
CA SER A 226 18.78 -5.78 0.11
C SER A 226 19.25 -4.60 -0.76
N VAL A 227 19.72 -4.88 -1.97
CA VAL A 227 20.03 -3.84 -2.97
C VAL A 227 18.76 -3.09 -3.37
N THR A 228 17.68 -3.83 -3.64
CA THR A 228 16.37 -3.27 -4.00
C THR A 228 15.84 -2.38 -2.87
N THR A 229 15.86 -2.89 -1.63
CA THR A 229 15.46 -2.14 -0.44
C THR A 229 16.26 -0.85 -0.29
N GLY A 230 17.57 -0.88 -0.47
CA GLY A 230 18.40 0.33 -0.41
C GLY A 230 18.04 1.37 -1.48
N ILE A 231 17.74 0.94 -2.71
CA ILE A 231 17.32 1.83 -3.81
C ILE A 231 15.97 2.47 -3.49
N VAL A 232 15.00 1.68 -3.01
CA VAL A 232 13.66 2.17 -2.67
C VAL A 232 13.72 3.12 -1.48
N ILE A 233 14.43 2.77 -0.39
CA ILE A 233 14.63 3.67 0.77
C ILE A 233 15.25 4.99 0.33
N TRP A 234 16.28 4.96 -0.53
CA TRP A 234 16.92 6.17 -1.02
C TRP A 234 15.91 7.07 -1.76
N GLU A 235 15.05 6.49 -2.59
CA GLU A 235 14.05 7.26 -3.34
C GLU A 235 13.02 7.91 -2.40
N PHE A 236 12.52 7.19 -1.40
CA PHE A 236 11.67 7.79 -0.35
C PHE A 236 12.40 8.88 0.43
N ALA A 237 13.65 8.64 0.84
CA ALA A 237 14.46 9.63 1.55
C ALA A 237 14.69 10.90 0.72
N ARG A 238 14.94 10.75 -0.59
CA ARG A 238 15.09 11.85 -1.53
C ARG A 238 13.81 12.69 -1.61
N GLN A 239 12.64 12.06 -1.58
CA GLN A 239 11.36 12.77 -1.65
C GLN A 239 10.88 13.35 -0.31
N LEU A 240 11.25 12.75 0.82
CA LEU A 240 10.66 13.07 2.12
C LEU A 240 11.63 13.79 3.07
N LEU A 241 12.92 13.45 3.07
CA LEU A 241 13.93 14.09 3.92
C LEU A 241 14.71 15.21 3.23
N MET A 242 14.76 15.19 1.90
CA MET A 242 15.61 16.10 1.10
C MET A 242 14.79 17.07 0.24
N LYS A 243 13.57 17.40 0.68
CA LYS A 243 12.72 18.42 0.05
C LYS A 243 13.40 19.79 0.05
#